data_AF-A0A3D9Q0V5-F1
#
_entry.id   AF-A0A3D9Q0V5-F1
#
_cell.length_a   1.000
_cell.length_b   1.000
_cell.length_c   1.000
_cell.angle_alpha   90.00
_cell.angle_beta   90.00
_cell.angle_gamma   90.00
#
_symmetry.space_group_name_H-M   'P 1'
#
loop_
_entity.id
_entity.type
_entity.pdbx_description
1 polymer ?
#
loop_
_entity_poly.entity_id
_entity_poly.type
_entity_poly.pdbx_seq_one_letter_code
_entity_poly.pdbx_strand_id
1 'polypeptide(L)'
;MKLRSEVLSNVMRIMLAILVAVAVLDLIGSLIYAFSESFYLDSVHSLFSMISIIKVVLYYTMCIVYLVWIFKVHVDLNQLILKYPRTPGGALAAMLIPFYNFYGLPSTFSRMGAQLEERSYTAAIGRKISTLTVPLIILFLFNYVLGRLMQQTGESFLFVLGSVVSLALSIVYLLLTRYVSQGLHQLANRPAAEHYEESLEQQNVLSH
;
A
#
# COMPACT_ATOMS: atom_id res chain seq x y z
N MET A 1 14.39 1.82 -19.84
CA MET A 1 15.40 1.55 -18.77
C MET A 1 14.89 0.42 -17.88
N LYS A 2 15.74 -0.50 -17.40
CA LYS A 2 15.28 -1.58 -16.50
C LYS A 2 15.12 -1.03 -15.07
N LEU A 3 13.90 -1.07 -14.55
CA LEU A 3 13.58 -0.57 -13.21
C LEU A 3 14.06 -1.54 -12.13
N ARG A 4 14.65 -1.03 -11.05
CA ARG A 4 15.14 -1.86 -9.94
C ARG A 4 13.99 -2.37 -9.09
N SER A 5 12.87 -1.64 -9.04
CA SER A 5 11.69 -2.02 -8.27
C SER A 5 10.79 -3.03 -8.97
N GLU A 6 10.97 -3.30 -10.26
CA GLU A 6 10.02 -4.08 -11.09
C GLU A 6 9.76 -5.48 -10.54
N VAL A 7 10.82 -6.24 -10.25
CA VAL A 7 10.70 -7.59 -9.70
C VAL A 7 9.98 -7.56 -8.35
N LEU A 8 10.34 -6.60 -7.48
CA LEU A 8 9.70 -6.48 -6.18
C LEU A 8 8.24 -6.02 -6.28
N SER A 9 7.89 -5.18 -7.25
CA SER A 9 6.49 -4.79 -7.53
C SER A 9 5.67 -6.00 -7.95
N ASN A 10 6.23 -6.94 -8.72
CA ASN A 10 5.55 -8.18 -9.09
C ASN A 10 5.33 -9.07 -7.85
N VAL A 11 6.39 -9.28 -7.06
CA VAL A 11 6.31 -10.07 -5.82
C VAL A 11 5.28 -9.48 -4.86
N MET A 12 5.33 -8.17 -4.60
CA MET A 12 4.38 -7.49 -3.72
C MET A 12 2.94 -7.63 -4.21
N ARG A 13 2.69 -7.52 -5.52
CA ARG A 13 1.34 -7.70 -6.08
C ARG A 13 0.81 -9.12 -5.89
N ILE A 14 1.66 -10.13 -6.09
CA ILE A 14 1.28 -11.53 -5.87
C ILE A 14 0.97 -11.76 -4.39
N MET A 15 1.85 -11.32 -3.49
CA MET A 15 1.66 -11.46 -2.05
C MET A 15 0.40 -10.75 -1.56
N LEU A 16 0.13 -9.52 -2.04
CA LEU A 16 -1.07 -8.77 -1.71
C LEU A 16 -2.33 -9.42 -2.29
N ALA A 17 -2.26 -10.01 -3.49
CA ALA A 17 -3.40 -10.75 -4.05
C ALA A 17 -3.72 -12.00 -3.21
N ILE A 18 -2.70 -12.73 -2.75
CA ILE A 18 -2.87 -13.86 -1.82
C ILE A 18 -3.46 -13.35 -0.49
N LEU A 19 -2.98 -12.22 0.04
CA LEU A 19 -3.51 -11.63 1.26
C LEU A 19 -4.99 -11.25 1.12
N VAL A 20 -5.39 -10.68 -0.01
CA VAL A 20 -6.80 -10.39 -0.29
C VAL A 20 -7.63 -11.67 -0.28
N ALA A 21 -7.17 -12.75 -0.91
CA ALA A 21 -7.86 -14.03 -0.89
C ALA A 21 -8.00 -14.59 0.54
N VAL A 22 -6.91 -14.54 1.33
CA VAL A 22 -6.92 -14.94 2.75
C VAL A 22 -7.85 -14.05 3.58
N ALA A 23 -7.89 -12.74 3.33
CA ALA A 23 -8.78 -11.81 4.02
C ALA A 23 -10.26 -12.03 3.66
N VAL A 24 -10.57 -12.47 2.43
CA VAL A 24 -11.93 -12.91 2.06
C VAL A 24 -12.31 -14.16 2.84
N LEU A 25 -11.42 -15.14 2.97
CA LEU A 25 -11.68 -16.34 3.78
C LEU A 25 -11.88 -15.98 5.25
N ASP A 26 -11.05 -15.11 5.80
CA ASP A 26 -11.18 -14.59 7.16
C ASP A 26 -12.53 -13.90 7.39
N LEU A 27 -12.98 -13.09 6.42
CA LEU A 27 -14.31 -12.46 6.46
C LEU A 27 -15.43 -13.50 6.47
N ILE A 28 -15.35 -14.55 5.65
CA ILE A 28 -16.32 -15.65 5.67
C ILE A 28 -16.35 -16.32 7.05
N GLY A 29 -15.18 -16.59 7.65
CA GLY A 29 -15.09 -17.15 9.00
C GLY A 29 -15.72 -16.25 10.06
N SER A 30 -15.46 -14.94 10.00
CA SER A 30 -16.05 -13.96 10.91
C SER A 30 -17.57 -13.90 10.80
N LEU A 31 -18.12 -14.04 9.58
CA LEU A 31 -19.57 -14.09 9.35
C LEU A 31 -20.16 -15.37 9.92
N ILE A 32 -19.53 -16.52 9.69
CA ILE A 32 -19.98 -17.80 10.26
C ILE A 32 -20.03 -17.71 11.79
N TYR A 33 -18.97 -17.18 12.41
CA TYR A 33 -18.92 -16.96 13.86
C TYR A 33 -20.06 -16.04 14.34
N ALA A 34 -20.32 -14.95 13.63
CA ALA A 34 -21.39 -14.02 13.99
C ALA A 34 -22.80 -14.62 13.84
N PHE A 35 -23.02 -15.53 12.89
CA PHE A 35 -24.32 -16.18 12.70
C PHE A 35 -24.56 -17.37 13.63
N SER A 36 -23.54 -18.20 13.86
CA SER A 36 -23.63 -19.37 14.72
C SER A 36 -22.26 -19.66 15.34
N GLU A 37 -22.11 -19.17 16.57
CA GLU A 37 -20.91 -19.41 17.38
C GLU A 37 -20.68 -20.90 17.63
N SER A 38 -21.73 -21.66 17.96
CA SER A 38 -21.63 -23.11 18.20
C SER A 38 -21.12 -23.87 16.97
N PHE A 39 -21.68 -23.60 15.78
CA PHE A 39 -21.20 -24.20 14.55
C PHE A 39 -19.75 -23.81 14.24
N TYR A 40 -19.39 -22.55 14.49
CA TYR A 40 -18.02 -22.09 14.32
C TYR A 40 -17.06 -22.89 15.19
N LEU A 41 -17.33 -22.98 16.50
CA LEU A 41 -16.50 -23.66 17.48
C LEU A 41 -16.39 -25.17 17.20
N ASP A 42 -17.49 -25.83 16.86
CA ASP A 42 -17.54 -27.28 16.73
C ASP A 42 -16.99 -27.79 15.39
N SER A 43 -17.20 -27.05 14.29
CA SER A 43 -16.97 -27.57 12.93
C SER A 43 -15.80 -26.93 12.20
N VAL A 44 -15.60 -25.62 12.35
CA VAL A 44 -14.70 -24.85 11.46
C VAL A 44 -13.61 -24.07 12.18
N HIS A 45 -13.63 -24.04 13.52
CA HIS A 45 -12.68 -23.29 14.34
C HIS A 45 -11.22 -23.63 14.04
N SER A 46 -10.89 -24.91 13.89
CA SER A 46 -9.53 -25.35 13.58
C SER A 46 -9.05 -24.81 12.22
N LEU A 47 -9.93 -24.81 11.20
CA LEU A 47 -9.61 -24.33 9.87
C LEU A 47 -9.37 -22.81 9.88
N PHE A 48 -10.27 -22.04 10.49
CA PHE A 48 -10.15 -20.58 10.55
C PHE A 48 -9.01 -20.12 11.47
N SER A 49 -8.70 -20.87 12.52
CA SER A 49 -7.50 -20.63 13.33
C SER A 49 -6.22 -20.80 12.53
N MET A 50 -6.13 -21.84 11.68
CA MET A 50 -5.00 -22.02 10.76
C MET A 50 -4.90 -20.87 9.74
N ILE A 51 -6.03 -20.44 9.16
CA ILE A 51 -6.09 -19.29 8.24
C ILE A 51 -5.58 -18.02 8.94
N SER A 52 -5.97 -17.79 10.19
CA SER A 52 -5.51 -16.64 10.98
C SER A 52 -3.99 -16.66 11.19
N ILE A 53 -3.40 -17.82 11.51
CA ILE A 53 -1.95 -17.98 11.63
C ILE A 53 -1.26 -17.66 10.29
N ILE A 54 -1.75 -18.25 9.19
CA ILE A 54 -1.22 -17.99 7.84
C ILE A 54 -1.28 -16.49 7.51
N LYS A 55 -2.41 -15.83 7.82
CA LYS A 55 -2.60 -14.38 7.62
C LYS A 55 -1.54 -13.57 8.37
N VAL A 56 -1.27 -13.91 9.62
CA VAL A 56 -0.27 -13.22 10.46
C VAL A 56 1.16 -13.41 9.90
N VAL A 57 1.55 -14.64 9.57
CA VAL A 57 2.88 -14.92 8.97
C VAL A 57 3.05 -14.19 7.64
N LEU A 58 2.01 -14.23 6.80
CA LEU A 58 2.00 -13.59 5.51
C LEU A 58 2.10 -12.06 5.65
N TYR A 59 1.39 -11.47 6.61
CA TYR A 59 1.46 -10.04 6.92
C TYR A 59 2.89 -9.60 7.30
N TYR A 60 3.54 -10.27 8.25
CA TYR A 60 4.91 -9.92 8.65
C TYR A 60 5.92 -10.07 7.53
N THR A 61 5.80 -11.14 6.73
CA THR A 61 6.62 -11.32 5.54
C THR A 61 6.42 -10.17 4.55
N MET A 62 5.17 -9.74 4.33
CA MET A 62 4.84 -8.59 3.50
C MET A 62 5.42 -7.29 4.04
N CYS A 63 5.41 -7.05 5.35
CA CYS A 63 6.04 -5.85 5.92
C CYS A 63 7.53 -5.77 5.54
N ILE A 64 8.25 -6.89 5.63
CA ILE A 64 9.67 -6.94 5.26
C ILE A 64 9.85 -6.65 3.76
N VAL A 65 9.11 -7.35 2.91
CA VAL A 65 9.21 -7.16 1.45
C VAL A 65 8.80 -5.74 1.04
N TYR A 66 7.77 -5.18 1.69
CA TYR A 66 7.29 -3.82 1.46
C TYR A 66 8.37 -2.77 1.76
N LEU A 67 9.14 -2.94 2.85
CA LEU A 67 10.24 -2.03 3.17
C LEU A 67 11.31 -2.03 2.07
N VAL A 68 11.72 -3.22 1.62
CA VAL A 68 12.70 -3.31 0.52
C VAL A 68 12.11 -2.73 -0.77
N TRP A 69 10.84 -3.00 -1.05
CA TRP A 69 10.14 -2.50 -2.23
C TRP A 69 10.05 -0.97 -2.23
N ILE A 70 9.60 -0.34 -1.15
CA ILE A 70 9.42 1.12 -1.09
C ILE A 70 10.77 1.85 -1.19
N PHE A 71 11.84 1.26 -0.64
CA PHE A 71 13.19 1.77 -0.83
C PHE A 71 13.59 1.77 -2.31
N LYS A 72 13.39 0.65 -3.01
CA LYS A 72 13.73 0.54 -4.44
C LYS A 72 12.87 1.46 -5.32
N VAL A 73 11.58 1.59 -5.01
CA VAL A 73 10.69 2.56 -5.68
C VAL A 73 11.24 3.98 -5.55
N HIS A 74 11.68 4.38 -4.35
CA HIS A 74 12.24 5.72 -4.16
C HIS A 74 13.61 5.89 -4.83
N VAL A 75 14.41 4.84 -4.95
CA VAL A 75 15.65 4.88 -5.77
C VAL A 75 15.29 5.18 -7.23
N ASP A 76 14.32 4.46 -7.79
CA ASP A 76 13.92 4.65 -9.18
C ASP A 76 13.28 6.03 -9.40
N LEU A 77 12.43 6.52 -8.48
CA LEU A 77 11.85 7.86 -8.56
C LEU A 77 12.92 8.97 -8.52
N ASN A 78 13.92 8.87 -7.64
CA ASN A 78 15.01 9.85 -7.57
C ASN A 78 15.90 9.83 -8.82
N GLN A 79 15.93 8.72 -9.57
CA GLN A 79 16.65 8.64 -10.84
C GLN A 79 15.84 9.20 -12.01
N LEU A 80 14.52 9.04 -11.98
CA LEU A 80 13.62 9.44 -13.07
C LEU A 80 13.12 10.89 -12.96
N ILE A 81 13.04 11.43 -11.74
CA ILE A 81 12.51 12.76 -11.47
C ILE A 81 13.62 13.63 -10.88
N LEU A 82 14.03 14.65 -11.63
CA LEU A 82 14.94 15.67 -11.13
C LEU A 82 14.26 16.40 -9.95
N LYS A 83 14.94 16.49 -8.80
CA LYS A 83 14.45 17.12 -7.56
C LYS A 83 13.29 16.40 -6.84
N TYR A 84 13.23 15.07 -6.92
CA TYR A 84 12.27 14.32 -6.12
C TYR A 84 12.46 14.57 -4.61
N PRO A 85 11.40 14.93 -3.84
CA PRO A 85 11.53 15.52 -2.50
C PRO A 85 11.88 14.53 -1.38
N ARG A 86 11.94 13.23 -1.67
CA ARG A 86 12.14 12.19 -0.63
C ARG A 86 13.24 11.22 -1.01
N THR A 87 14.27 11.14 -0.18
CA THR A 87 15.35 10.16 -0.37
C THR A 87 14.86 8.75 -0.05
N PRO A 88 15.51 7.70 -0.60
CA PRO A 88 15.13 6.31 -0.32
C PRO A 88 15.24 5.95 1.17
N GLY A 89 16.29 6.42 1.84
CA GLY A 89 16.44 6.27 3.29
C GLY A 89 15.39 7.04 4.08
N GLY A 90 15.04 8.25 3.64
CA GLY A 90 13.96 9.04 4.25
C GLY A 90 12.59 8.39 4.12
N ALA A 91 12.33 7.64 3.05
CA ALA A 91 11.12 6.83 2.90
C ALA A 91 11.09 5.66 3.89
N LEU A 92 12.19 4.91 4.00
CA LEU A 92 12.31 3.83 4.99
C LEU A 92 12.12 4.33 6.43
N ALA A 93 12.77 5.43 6.79
CA ALA A 93 12.69 6.00 8.13
C ALA A 93 11.24 6.38 8.51
N ALA A 94 10.45 6.90 7.57
CA ALA A 94 9.04 7.20 7.82
C ALA A 94 8.16 5.97 8.03
N MET A 95 8.54 4.81 7.49
CA MET A 95 7.79 3.57 7.61
C MET A 95 8.19 2.77 8.86
N LEU A 96 9.46 2.84 9.25
CA LEU A 96 10.01 2.08 10.36
C LEU A 96 9.74 2.71 11.73
N ILE A 97 9.77 4.04 11.82
CA ILE A 97 9.62 4.71 13.10
C ILE A 97 8.12 4.77 13.46
N PRO A 98 7.66 4.12 14.54
CA PRO A 98 6.25 3.92 14.82
C PRO A 98 5.43 5.22 14.95
N PHE A 99 6.02 6.24 15.59
CA PHE A 99 5.39 7.55 15.75
C PHE A 99 5.23 8.29 14.43
N TYR A 100 6.15 8.07 13.47
CA TYR A 100 6.03 8.62 12.14
C TYR A 100 5.12 7.80 11.25
N ASN A 101 4.84 6.53 11.53
CA ASN A 101 4.16 5.63 10.59
C ASN A 101 2.74 6.11 10.21
N PHE A 102 1.99 6.68 11.16
CA PHE A 102 0.65 7.26 10.91
C PHE A 102 0.66 8.42 9.89
N TYR A 103 1.73 9.22 9.88
CA TYR A 103 1.91 10.31 8.92
C TYR A 103 2.75 9.87 7.70
N GLY A 104 3.71 8.99 7.93
CA GLY A 104 4.79 8.61 7.05
C GLY A 104 4.31 7.80 5.87
N LEU A 105 3.44 6.82 6.12
CA LEU A 105 2.90 5.98 5.07
C LEU A 105 1.96 6.75 4.14
N PRO A 106 0.96 7.50 4.65
CA PRO A 106 0.12 8.34 3.79
C PRO A 106 0.88 9.47 3.10
N SER A 107 1.78 10.18 3.80
CA SER A 107 2.56 11.26 3.18
C SER A 107 3.46 10.77 2.06
N THR A 108 3.96 9.53 2.15
CA THR A 108 4.77 8.92 1.09
C THR A 108 3.94 8.70 -0.17
N PHE A 109 2.75 8.10 -0.07
CA PHE A 109 1.88 7.93 -1.23
C PHE A 109 1.34 9.25 -1.78
N SER A 110 0.96 10.20 -0.93
CA SER A 110 0.50 11.53 -1.37
C SER A 110 1.59 12.28 -2.14
N ARG A 111 2.84 12.28 -1.65
CA ARG A 111 3.96 12.93 -2.36
C ARG A 111 4.29 12.25 -3.68
N MET A 112 4.29 10.91 -3.72
CA MET A 112 4.46 10.17 -4.97
C MET A 112 3.35 10.50 -5.97
N GLY A 113 2.09 10.52 -5.51
CA GLY A 113 0.93 10.87 -6.32
C GLY A 113 1.02 12.28 -6.89
N ALA A 114 1.35 13.27 -6.07
CA ALA A 114 1.51 14.66 -6.49
C ALA A 114 2.62 14.83 -7.54
N GLN A 115 3.78 14.21 -7.34
CA GLN A 115 4.90 14.28 -8.29
C GLN A 115 4.59 13.59 -9.63
N LEU A 116 3.78 12.54 -9.61
CA LEU A 116 3.26 11.92 -10.84
C LEU A 116 2.13 12.77 -11.46
N GLU A 117 1.38 13.53 -10.67
CA GLU A 117 0.28 14.37 -11.13
C GLU A 117 0.78 15.61 -11.91
N GLU A 118 1.93 16.16 -11.52
CA GLU A 118 2.58 17.31 -12.18
C GLU A 118 2.96 17.06 -13.65
N ARG A 119 2.95 15.80 -14.11
CA ARG A 119 3.37 15.41 -15.46
C ARG A 119 2.18 14.90 -16.28
N SER A 120 1.97 15.48 -17.45
CA SER A 120 0.80 15.22 -18.32
C SER A 120 0.54 13.72 -18.57
N TYR A 121 1.58 12.92 -18.82
CA TYR A 121 1.44 11.50 -19.16
C TYR A 121 1.25 10.57 -17.95
N THR A 122 1.70 10.97 -16.74
CA THR A 122 1.44 10.21 -15.50
C THR A 122 0.30 10.80 -14.67
N ALA A 123 -0.31 11.90 -15.11
CA ALA A 123 -1.26 12.68 -14.33
C ALA A 123 -2.43 11.85 -13.79
N ALA A 124 -3.03 11.03 -14.65
CA ALA A 124 -4.14 10.17 -14.29
C ALA A 124 -3.77 9.10 -13.24
N ILE A 125 -2.53 8.61 -13.25
CA ILE A 125 -2.04 7.64 -12.27
C ILE A 125 -1.71 8.35 -10.95
N GLY A 126 -1.02 9.50 -11.03
CA GLY A 126 -0.72 10.33 -9.86
C GLY A 126 -1.96 10.68 -9.05
N ARG A 127 -3.03 11.11 -9.74
CA ARG A 127 -4.33 11.39 -9.12
C ARG A 127 -4.91 10.18 -8.41
N LYS A 128 -4.88 8.99 -9.03
CA LYS A 128 -5.38 7.75 -8.40
C LYS A 128 -4.62 7.40 -7.12
N ILE A 129 -3.30 7.57 -7.11
CA ILE A 129 -2.46 7.34 -5.92
C ILE A 129 -2.82 8.36 -4.82
N SER A 130 -2.93 9.65 -5.17
CA SER A 130 -3.33 10.71 -4.25
C SER A 130 -4.72 10.45 -3.65
N THR A 131 -5.70 10.11 -4.49
CA THR A 131 -7.07 9.80 -4.05
C THR A 131 -7.12 8.59 -3.11
N LEU A 132 -6.34 7.54 -3.38
CA LEU A 132 -6.29 6.35 -2.52
C LEU A 132 -5.56 6.58 -1.19
N THR A 133 -4.84 7.68 -1.03
CA THR A 133 -4.17 8.02 0.23
C THR A 133 -5.18 8.37 1.34
N VAL A 134 -6.30 9.02 1.00
CA VAL A 134 -7.35 9.39 1.96
C VAL A 134 -8.03 8.16 2.58
N PRO A 135 -8.60 7.21 1.82
CA PRO A 135 -9.20 6.01 2.39
C PRO A 135 -8.16 5.16 3.13
N LEU A 136 -6.89 5.18 2.71
CA LEU A 136 -5.82 4.49 3.44
C LEU A 136 -5.67 5.02 4.88
N ILE A 137 -5.65 6.34 5.08
CA ILE A 137 -5.58 6.95 6.41
C ILE A 137 -6.78 6.54 7.26
N ILE A 138 -7.98 6.68 6.69
CA ILE A 138 -9.25 6.41 7.38
C ILE A 138 -9.29 4.94 7.82
N LEU A 139 -9.02 4.02 6.90
CA LEU A 139 -9.02 2.59 7.17
C LEU A 139 -7.94 2.20 8.18
N PHE A 140 -6.76 2.82 8.13
CA PHE A 140 -5.68 2.54 9.08
C PHE A 140 -6.04 2.97 10.50
N LEU A 141 -6.61 4.18 10.66
CA LEU A 141 -7.11 4.67 11.94
C LEU A 141 -8.23 3.77 12.46
N PHE A 142 -9.17 3.42 11.60
CA PHE A 142 -10.30 2.58 11.96
C PHE A 142 -9.85 1.17 12.38
N ASN A 143 -8.89 0.57 11.67
CA ASN A 143 -8.29 -0.71 12.04
C ASN A 143 -7.61 -0.66 13.42
N TYR A 144 -6.90 0.42 13.74
CA TYR A 144 -6.29 0.61 15.05
C TYR A 144 -7.35 0.71 16.17
N VAL A 145 -8.40 1.50 15.96
CA VAL A 145 -9.51 1.64 16.91
C VAL A 145 -10.24 0.31 17.13
N LEU A 146 -10.57 -0.39 16.04
CA LEU A 146 -11.24 -1.70 16.12
C LEU A 146 -10.38 -2.73 16.85
N GLY A 147 -9.08 -2.80 16.56
CA GLY A 147 -8.17 -3.70 17.26
C GLY A 147 -8.16 -3.47 18.77
N ARG A 148 -8.26 -2.21 19.22
CA ARG A 148 -8.37 -1.88 20.63
C ARG A 148 -9.72 -2.25 21.23
N LEU A 149 -10.82 -2.00 20.52
CA LEU A 149 -12.17 -2.34 20.97
C LEU A 149 -12.39 -3.86 21.08
N MET A 150 -11.90 -4.62 20.11
CA MET A 150 -11.99 -6.09 20.10
C MET A 150 -11.33 -6.71 21.34
N GLN A 151 -10.23 -6.12 21.83
CA GLN A 151 -9.56 -6.57 23.06
C GLN A 151 -10.37 -6.29 24.33
N GLN A 152 -11.30 -5.33 24.29
CA GLN A 152 -12.07 -4.89 25.45
C GLN A 152 -13.42 -5.58 25.57
N THR A 153 -14.15 -5.74 24.46
CA THR A 153 -15.56 -6.13 24.50
C THR A 153 -15.84 -7.54 24.00
N GLY A 154 -14.97 -8.12 23.16
CA GLY A 154 -15.17 -9.47 22.60
C GLY A 154 -16.42 -9.64 21.72
N GLU A 155 -17.07 -8.54 21.32
CA GLU A 155 -18.33 -8.57 20.58
C GLU A 155 -18.18 -9.17 19.17
N SER A 156 -19.02 -10.14 18.82
CA SER A 156 -18.96 -10.87 17.53
C SER A 156 -19.06 -9.95 16.32
N PHE A 157 -19.83 -8.87 16.39
CA PHE A 157 -19.93 -7.87 15.32
C PHE A 157 -18.58 -7.17 15.03
N LEU A 158 -17.74 -6.95 16.05
CA LEU A 158 -16.45 -6.29 15.87
C LEU A 158 -15.48 -7.16 15.08
N PHE A 159 -15.59 -8.50 15.15
CA PHE A 159 -14.80 -9.40 14.32
C PHE A 159 -15.14 -9.25 12.84
N VAL A 160 -16.43 -9.20 12.51
CA VAL A 160 -16.88 -8.99 11.13
C VAL A 160 -16.38 -7.64 10.60
N LEU A 161 -16.57 -6.58 11.39
CA LEU A 161 -16.14 -5.24 11.01
C LEU A 161 -14.61 -5.16 10.85
N GLY A 162 -13.86 -5.81 11.75
CA GLY A 162 -12.41 -5.94 11.65
C GLY A 162 -11.96 -6.63 10.37
N SER A 163 -12.58 -7.75 9.99
CA SER A 163 -12.26 -8.47 8.75
C SER A 163 -12.62 -7.67 7.49
N VAL A 164 -13.73 -6.92 7.49
CA VAL A 164 -14.09 -6.00 6.39
C VAL A 164 -13.02 -4.92 6.20
N VAL A 165 -12.57 -4.31 7.28
CA VAL A 165 -11.56 -3.24 7.26
C VAL A 165 -10.21 -3.77 6.82
N SER A 166 -9.82 -4.97 7.31
CA SER A 166 -8.60 -5.66 6.90
C SER A 166 -8.61 -5.99 5.40
N LEU A 167 -9.74 -6.46 4.87
CA LEU A 167 -9.92 -6.71 3.44
C LEU A 167 -9.81 -5.42 2.63
N ALA A 168 -10.50 -4.36 3.05
CA ALA A 168 -10.44 -3.06 2.38
C ALA A 168 -9.01 -2.49 2.36
N LEU A 169 -8.27 -2.57 3.47
CA LEU A 169 -6.86 -2.17 3.53
C LEU A 169 -6.01 -2.96 2.53
N SER A 170 -6.17 -4.28 2.50
CA SER A 170 -5.41 -5.16 1.60
C SER A 170 -5.66 -4.81 0.13
N ILE A 171 -6.90 -4.49 -0.23
CA ILE A 171 -7.27 -4.04 -1.58
C ILE A 171 -6.63 -2.67 -1.90
N VAL A 172 -6.69 -1.71 -0.98
CA VAL A 172 -6.09 -0.38 -1.18
C VAL A 172 -4.57 -0.50 -1.39
N TYR A 173 -3.87 -1.30 -0.58
CA TYR A 173 -2.43 -1.55 -0.78
C TYR A 173 -2.12 -2.21 -2.12
N LEU A 174 -2.94 -3.18 -2.55
CA LEU A 174 -2.80 -3.83 -3.86
C LEU A 174 -2.94 -2.81 -5.00
N LEU A 175 -3.95 -1.95 -4.93
CA LEU A 175 -4.18 -0.89 -5.92
C LEU A 175 -3.04 0.14 -5.93
N LEU A 176 -2.59 0.61 -4.76
CA LEU A 176 -1.47 1.53 -4.65
C LEU A 176 -0.19 0.95 -5.26
N THR A 177 0.14 -0.31 -4.93
CA THR A 177 1.32 -1.00 -5.49
C THR A 177 1.22 -1.10 -7.01
N ARG A 178 0.02 -1.42 -7.52
CA ARG A 178 -0.23 -1.49 -8.97
C ARG A 178 -0.04 -0.12 -9.63
N TYR A 179 -0.64 0.94 -9.09
CA TYR A 179 -0.55 2.28 -9.69
C TYR A 179 0.85 2.85 -9.60
N VAL A 180 1.56 2.68 -8.48
CA VAL A 180 2.97 3.09 -8.36
C VAL A 180 3.84 2.38 -9.39
N SER A 181 3.68 1.06 -9.55
CA SER A 181 4.42 0.30 -10.56
C SER A 181 4.10 0.79 -11.98
N GLN A 182 2.83 1.06 -12.29
CA GLN A 182 2.42 1.58 -13.59
C GLN A 182 2.99 2.99 -13.86
N GLY A 183 2.95 3.88 -12.87
CA GLY A 183 3.52 5.23 -12.97
C GLY A 183 5.03 5.21 -13.23
N LEU A 184 5.75 4.33 -12.53
CA LEU A 184 7.18 4.13 -12.77
C LEU A 184 7.49 3.62 -14.18
N HIS A 185 6.70 2.67 -14.70
CA HIS A 185 6.88 2.20 -16.07
C HIS A 185 6.61 3.29 -17.11
N GLN A 186 5.59 4.13 -16.88
CA GLN A 186 5.31 5.26 -17.77
C GLN A 186 6.45 6.28 -17.75
N LEU A 187 7.00 6.60 -16.56
CA LEU A 187 8.18 7.44 -16.43
C LEU A 187 9.41 6.85 -17.15
N ALA A 188 9.66 5.55 -16.99
CA ALA A 188 10.87 4.90 -17.53
C ALA A 188 10.85 4.68 -19.05
N ASN A 189 9.66 4.70 -19.66
CA ASN A 189 9.45 4.47 -21.09
C ASN A 189 9.16 5.77 -21.85
N ARG A 190 9.46 6.93 -21.26
CA ARG A 190 9.21 8.22 -21.89
C ARG A 190 9.97 8.38 -23.21
N PRO A 191 9.35 8.93 -24.27
CA PRO A 191 10.04 9.26 -25.51
C PRO A 191 11.06 10.40 -25.31
N ALA A 192 12.22 10.28 -25.96
CA ALA A 192 13.38 11.16 -25.75
C ALA A 192 13.14 12.65 -26.06
N ALA A 193 12.16 12.97 -26.91
CA ALA A 193 11.85 14.35 -27.32
C ALA A 193 11.38 15.23 -26.14
N GLU A 194 10.63 14.66 -25.20
CA GLU A 194 10.11 15.42 -24.07
C GLU A 194 11.15 15.57 -22.93
N HIS A 195 12.20 14.74 -22.92
CA HIS A 195 13.32 14.88 -21.98
C HIS A 195 14.11 16.17 -22.23
N TYR A 196 14.11 16.64 -23.48
CA TYR A 196 14.67 17.92 -23.89
C TYR A 196 13.75 19.10 -23.51
N GLU A 197 12.44 18.99 -23.68
CA GLU A 197 11.52 20.07 -23.30
C GLU A 197 11.49 20.33 -21.78
N GLU A 198 11.44 19.29 -20.94
CA GLU A 198 11.45 19.48 -19.48
C GLU A 198 12.80 20.03 -18.97
N SER A 199 13.92 19.68 -19.63
CA SER A 199 15.22 20.26 -19.30
C SER A 199 15.34 21.72 -19.75
N LEU A 200 14.77 22.09 -20.90
CA LEU A 200 14.72 23.46 -21.38
C LEU A 200 13.80 24.36 -20.53
N GLU A 201 12.60 23.89 -20.17
CA GLU A 201 11.72 24.62 -19.25
C GLU A 201 12.38 24.83 -17.89
N GLN A 202 13.01 23.79 -17.32
CA GLN A 202 13.71 23.91 -16.04
C GLN A 202 14.94 24.84 -16.13
N GLN A 203 15.63 24.88 -17.27
CA GLN A 203 16.76 25.79 -17.48
C GLN A 203 16.31 27.24 -17.63
N ASN A 204 15.20 27.49 -18.34
CA ASN A 204 14.61 28.83 -18.46
C ASN A 204 14.07 29.37 -17.13
N VAL A 205 13.53 28.51 -16.26
CA VAL A 205 13.08 28.91 -14.91
C VAL A 205 14.26 29.28 -13.99
N LEU A 206 15.46 28.72 -14.22
CA LEU A 206 16.67 29.03 -13.44
C LEU A 206 17.43 30.27 -13.92
N SER A 207 17.13 30.76 -15.13
CA SER A 207 17.74 31.97 -15.69
C SER A 207 17.00 33.28 -15.34
N HIS A 208 15.91 33.19 -14.58
CA HIS A 208 15.13 34.32 -14.07
C HIS A 208 15.22 34.39 -12.55
#